data_AF-A0A950Q265-F1
#
_entry.id   AF-A0A950Q265-F1
#
_cell.length_a   1.000
_cell.length_b   1.000
_cell.length_c   1.000
_cell.angle_alpha   90.00
_cell.angle_beta   90.00
_cell.angle_gamma   90.00
#
_symmetry.space_group_name_H-M   'P 1'
#
loop_
_entity.id
_entity.type
_entity.pdbx_description
1 polymer ?
#
loop_
_entity_poly.entity_id
_entity_poly.type
_entity_poly.pdbx_seq_one_letter_code
_entity_poly.pdbx_strand_id
1 'polypeptide(L)'
;MSLPVIPFADIRGGSSLDLLKRFPDTARALARSAVSTFGFVSRAAGAVALPLGDRASRRWLEETDNTYRKEIDALAHYLGIRGVYFLNICFEWGCTSGVWRDASGPTMHRVLDWPFPHLGTFMVVAQQSGPAGDFYNMTWPGLAGSFQGLAPGRFAAAVNQAPMRMHRRGYAGDWIKNRRVWRGGKGMPAAHLLREVFETAPDYATARVRLSETRLAVPAIFILSGPRDGEGCIIERSEEEAATRPLADSASVCVANHFESRLAQHGHGWRPRPIDSHGRAAAARNLGERELAEEFGWFRPPIANAHSRLAFNANAATGTSR
;
A
#
# COMPACT_ATOMS: atom_id res chain seq x y z
N MET A 1 -20.38 13.70 14.44
CA MET A 1 -20.66 12.38 13.80
C MET A 1 -19.69 11.38 14.41
N SER A 2 -20.14 10.20 14.84
CA SER A 2 -19.23 9.12 15.25
C SER A 2 -18.50 8.57 14.02
N LEU A 3 -17.20 8.31 14.14
CA LEU A 3 -16.44 7.64 13.08
C LEU A 3 -16.98 6.22 12.85
N PRO A 4 -16.96 5.70 11.62
CA PRO A 4 -17.36 4.32 11.36
C PRO A 4 -16.42 3.34 12.06
N VAL A 5 -16.98 2.29 12.64
CA VAL A 5 -16.19 1.24 13.30
C VAL A 5 -15.63 0.29 12.23
N ILE A 6 -14.31 0.16 12.16
CA ILE A 6 -13.65 -0.84 11.32
C ILE A 6 -13.66 -2.18 12.07
N PRO A 7 -14.19 -3.27 11.47
CA PRO A 7 -14.17 -4.60 12.08
C PRO A 7 -12.76 -5.05 12.44
N PHE A 8 -12.64 -5.77 13.55
CA PHE A 8 -11.40 -6.39 14.00
C PHE A 8 -11.49 -7.93 13.87
N ALA A 9 -10.40 -8.55 13.42
CA ALA A 9 -10.28 -9.99 13.38
C ALA A 9 -8.89 -10.47 13.81
N ASP A 10 -8.86 -11.23 14.90
CA ASP A 10 -7.70 -12.05 15.24
C ASP A 10 -7.68 -13.30 14.36
N ILE A 11 -6.63 -13.42 13.56
CA ILE A 11 -6.34 -14.58 12.71
C ILE A 11 -4.89 -15.06 12.92
N ARG A 12 -4.34 -14.84 14.12
CA ARG A 12 -3.03 -15.35 14.50
C ARG A 12 -3.00 -16.88 14.39
N GLY A 13 -1.89 -17.40 13.89
CA GLY A 13 -1.75 -18.83 13.53
C GLY A 13 -2.51 -19.25 12.26
N GLY A 14 -3.26 -18.34 11.63
CA GLY A 14 -3.96 -18.56 10.37
C GLY A 14 -3.35 -17.77 9.21
N SER A 15 -4.13 -17.68 8.13
CA SER A 15 -3.80 -16.99 6.87
C SER A 15 -4.88 -16.00 6.48
N SER A 16 -4.70 -15.27 5.38
CA SER A 16 -5.74 -14.39 4.84
C SER A 16 -6.98 -15.16 4.37
N LEU A 17 -6.89 -16.49 4.20
CA LEU A 17 -8.07 -17.33 3.97
C LEU A 17 -8.99 -17.36 5.20
N ASP A 18 -8.45 -17.32 6.41
CA ASP A 18 -9.25 -17.31 7.64
C ASP A 18 -9.98 -15.98 7.81
N LEU A 19 -9.32 -14.87 7.45
CA LEU A 19 -9.97 -13.57 7.33
C LEU A 19 -11.09 -13.60 6.28
N LEU A 20 -10.83 -14.17 5.11
CA LEU A 20 -11.81 -14.31 4.03
C LEU A 20 -13.03 -15.15 4.47
N LYS A 21 -12.82 -16.27 5.15
CA LYS A 21 -13.90 -17.13 5.68
C LYS A 21 -14.77 -16.41 6.71
N ARG A 22 -14.20 -15.46 7.47
CA ARG A 22 -14.95 -14.64 8.43
C ARG A 22 -15.77 -13.54 7.77
N PHE A 23 -15.34 -13.04 6.61
CA PHE A 23 -16.01 -11.96 5.89
C PHE A 23 -16.21 -12.27 4.38
N PRO A 24 -16.88 -13.39 4.03
CA PRO A 24 -16.99 -13.84 2.65
C PRO A 24 -17.82 -12.88 1.79
N ASP A 25 -18.88 -12.30 2.36
CA ASP A 25 -19.75 -11.37 1.64
C ASP A 25 -19.09 -10.01 1.40
N THR A 26 -18.27 -9.55 2.35
CA THR A 26 -17.41 -8.38 2.18
C THR A 26 -16.42 -8.59 1.03
N ALA A 27 -15.76 -9.74 0.97
CA ALA A 27 -14.83 -10.05 -0.13
C ALA A 27 -15.53 -10.11 -1.50
N ARG A 28 -16.71 -10.74 -1.58
CA ARG A 28 -17.50 -10.77 -2.82
C ARG A 28 -17.98 -9.37 -3.21
N ALA A 29 -18.39 -8.55 -2.24
CA ALA A 29 -18.79 -7.18 -2.49
C ALA A 29 -17.62 -6.34 -3.02
N LEU A 30 -16.44 -6.46 -2.39
CA LEU A 30 -15.21 -5.81 -2.86
C LEU A 30 -14.88 -6.20 -4.30
N ALA A 31 -14.87 -7.50 -4.61
CA ALA A 31 -14.59 -7.99 -5.96
C ALA A 31 -15.60 -7.45 -7.00
N ARG A 32 -16.89 -7.42 -6.66
CA ARG A 32 -17.92 -6.81 -7.53
C ARG A 32 -17.70 -5.32 -7.73
N SER A 33 -17.38 -4.58 -6.66
CA SER A 33 -17.14 -3.13 -6.71
C SER A 33 -15.91 -2.80 -7.56
N ALA A 34 -14.83 -3.58 -7.45
CA ALA A 34 -13.60 -3.39 -8.23
C ALA A 34 -13.85 -3.45 -9.75
N VAL A 35 -14.70 -4.37 -10.22
CA VAL A 35 -15.07 -4.52 -11.64
C VAL A 35 -15.95 -3.37 -12.15
N SER A 36 -16.63 -2.66 -11.24
CA SER A 36 -17.56 -1.57 -11.57
C SER A 36 -16.94 -0.16 -11.55
N THR A 37 -15.66 -0.05 -11.21
CA THR A 37 -14.98 1.23 -10.89
C THR A 37 -15.17 2.36 -11.90
N PHE A 38 -15.14 2.08 -13.20
CA PHE A 38 -15.24 3.10 -14.25
C PHE A 38 -16.55 2.99 -15.06
N GLY A 39 -17.62 2.48 -14.42
CA GLY A 39 -18.98 2.45 -14.96
C GLY A 39 -19.27 1.29 -15.92
N PHE A 40 -20.31 1.44 -16.74
CA PHE A 40 -20.84 0.38 -17.60
C PHE A 40 -19.84 -0.09 -18.67
N VAL A 41 -19.12 0.85 -19.29
CA VAL A 41 -18.11 0.56 -20.32
C VAL A 41 -16.94 -0.25 -19.74
N SER A 42 -16.53 0.02 -18.50
CA SER A 42 -15.51 -0.78 -17.82
C SER A 42 -16.00 -2.14 -17.35
N ARG A 43 -17.30 -2.31 -17.08
CA ARG A 43 -17.88 -3.64 -16.80
C ARG A 43 -17.82 -4.53 -18.03
N ALA A 44 -18.19 -4.01 -19.20
CA ALA A 44 -18.14 -4.77 -20.45
C ALA A 44 -16.70 -5.11 -20.86
N ALA A 45 -15.80 -4.12 -20.84
CA ALA A 45 -14.38 -4.35 -21.11
C ALA A 45 -13.72 -5.24 -20.04
N GLY A 46 -14.11 -5.08 -18.78
CA GLY A 46 -13.65 -5.87 -17.64
C GLY A 46 -14.08 -7.33 -17.73
N ALA A 47 -15.25 -7.64 -18.28
CA ALA A 47 -15.70 -9.02 -18.45
C ALA A 47 -14.75 -9.88 -19.32
N VAL A 48 -14.05 -9.24 -20.27
CA VAL A 48 -13.06 -9.90 -21.15
C VAL A 48 -11.63 -9.70 -20.67
N ALA A 49 -11.27 -8.47 -20.26
CA ALA A 49 -9.91 -8.15 -19.84
C ALA A 49 -9.55 -8.75 -18.47
N LEU A 50 -10.50 -8.84 -17.53
CA LEU A 50 -10.25 -9.36 -16.19
C LEU A 50 -9.87 -10.85 -16.21
N PRO A 51 -10.59 -11.77 -16.89
CA PRO A 51 -10.16 -13.17 -16.95
C PRO A 51 -8.77 -13.36 -17.56
N LEU A 52 -8.42 -12.56 -18.58
CA LEU A 52 -7.09 -12.62 -19.20
C LEU A 52 -6.01 -12.07 -18.26
N GLY A 53 -6.28 -10.94 -17.61
CA GLY A 53 -5.40 -10.35 -16.60
C GLY A 53 -5.20 -11.30 -15.42
N ASP A 54 -6.26 -11.96 -14.96
CA ASP A 54 -6.24 -12.91 -13.85
C ASP A 54 -5.42 -14.16 -14.17
N ARG A 55 -5.60 -14.74 -15.38
CA ARG A 55 -4.77 -15.85 -15.85
C ARG A 55 -3.30 -15.46 -15.99
N ALA A 56 -3.02 -14.28 -16.54
CA ALA A 56 -1.65 -13.77 -16.65
C ALA A 56 -1.03 -13.52 -15.26
N SER A 57 -1.82 -13.03 -14.31
CA SER A 57 -1.40 -12.79 -12.92
C SER A 57 -1.05 -14.10 -12.22
N ARG A 58 -1.91 -15.11 -12.35
CA ARG A 58 -1.65 -16.45 -11.81
C ARG A 58 -0.37 -17.05 -12.39
N ARG A 59 -0.23 -17.05 -13.72
CA ARG A 59 0.96 -17.57 -14.40
C ARG A 59 2.22 -16.84 -13.95
N TRP A 60 2.15 -15.52 -13.79
CA TRP A 60 3.27 -14.73 -13.30
C TRP A 60 3.65 -15.13 -11.87
N LEU A 61 2.68 -15.28 -10.95
CA LEU A 61 2.93 -15.74 -9.59
C LEU A 61 3.60 -17.14 -9.55
N GLU A 62 3.24 -18.03 -10.48
CA GLU A 62 3.87 -19.33 -10.67
C GLU A 62 5.31 -19.20 -11.19
N GLU A 63 5.55 -18.38 -12.22
CA GLU A 63 6.87 -18.18 -12.83
C GLU A 63 7.86 -17.46 -11.90
N THR A 64 7.38 -16.64 -10.97
CA THR A 64 8.21 -15.93 -9.98
C THR A 64 8.36 -16.67 -8.65
N ASP A 65 7.78 -17.86 -8.50
CA ASP A 65 7.70 -18.60 -7.24
C ASP A 65 7.29 -17.72 -6.05
N ASN A 66 6.19 -16.97 -6.21
CA ASN A 66 5.79 -15.99 -5.20
C ASN A 66 5.40 -16.67 -3.88
N THR A 67 5.96 -16.18 -2.76
CA THR A 67 5.73 -16.71 -1.40
C THR A 67 4.25 -16.89 -1.05
N TYR A 68 3.39 -15.95 -1.47
CA TYR A 68 1.96 -15.95 -1.15
C TYR A 68 1.09 -16.65 -2.19
N ARG A 69 1.68 -17.29 -3.23
CA ARG A 69 0.92 -17.94 -4.30
C ARG A 69 -0.08 -18.97 -3.78
N LYS A 70 0.35 -19.87 -2.88
CA LYS A 70 -0.52 -20.93 -2.33
C LYS A 70 -1.69 -20.35 -1.54
N GLU A 71 -1.46 -19.26 -0.82
CA GLU A 71 -2.50 -18.55 -0.10
C GLU A 71 -3.50 -17.92 -1.08
N ILE A 72 -3.02 -17.25 -2.13
CA ILE A 72 -3.86 -16.66 -3.18
C ILE A 72 -4.66 -17.74 -3.94
N ASP A 73 -4.05 -18.90 -4.22
CA ASP A 73 -4.74 -20.07 -4.81
C ASP A 73 -5.92 -20.49 -3.92
N ALA A 74 -5.73 -20.54 -2.60
CA ALA A 74 -6.77 -20.91 -1.65
C ALA A 74 -7.87 -19.84 -1.55
N LEU A 75 -7.51 -18.55 -1.58
CA LEU A 75 -8.46 -17.43 -1.64
C LEU A 75 -9.33 -17.53 -2.91
N ALA A 76 -8.70 -17.75 -4.06
CA ALA A 76 -9.38 -17.86 -5.36
C ALA A 76 -10.32 -19.07 -5.39
N HIS A 77 -9.85 -20.22 -4.89
CA HIS A 77 -10.67 -21.44 -4.79
C HIS A 77 -11.89 -21.23 -3.89
N TYR A 78 -11.71 -20.63 -2.71
CA TYR A 78 -12.80 -20.39 -1.76
C TYR A 78 -13.84 -19.39 -2.28
N LEU A 79 -13.40 -18.30 -2.92
CA LEU A 79 -14.32 -17.31 -3.47
C LEU A 79 -15.09 -17.83 -4.70
N GLY A 80 -14.48 -18.70 -5.51
CA GLY A 80 -15.09 -19.22 -6.74
C GLY A 80 -15.36 -18.14 -7.80
N ILE A 81 -14.66 -17.00 -7.74
CA ILE A 81 -14.80 -15.88 -8.68
C ILE A 81 -13.48 -15.60 -9.41
N ARG A 82 -13.58 -14.97 -10.57
CA ARG A 82 -12.43 -14.52 -11.36
C ARG A 82 -11.92 -13.18 -10.84
N GLY A 83 -10.63 -12.92 -11.05
CA GLY A 83 -9.99 -11.64 -10.75
C GLY A 83 -9.25 -11.59 -9.41
N VAL A 84 -9.25 -12.68 -8.63
CA VAL A 84 -8.60 -12.74 -7.31
C VAL A 84 -7.09 -12.63 -7.43
N TYR A 85 -6.46 -13.29 -8.41
CA TYR A 85 -5.02 -13.17 -8.64
C TYR A 85 -4.66 -11.76 -9.11
N PHE A 86 -5.44 -11.22 -10.06
CA PHE A 86 -5.22 -9.87 -10.56
C PHE A 86 -5.33 -8.83 -9.44
N LEU A 87 -6.33 -8.94 -8.58
CA LEU A 87 -6.52 -8.03 -7.46
C LEU A 87 -5.35 -8.08 -6.46
N ASN A 88 -4.80 -9.26 -6.19
CA ASN A 88 -3.68 -9.43 -5.25
C ASN A 88 -2.36 -8.84 -5.77
N ILE A 89 -2.17 -8.78 -7.08
CA ILE A 89 -0.96 -8.16 -7.66
C ILE A 89 -1.18 -6.69 -8.07
N CYS A 90 -2.43 -6.25 -8.21
CA CYS A 90 -2.71 -4.89 -8.66
C CYS A 90 -2.50 -3.90 -7.51
N PHE A 91 -1.43 -3.12 -7.61
CA PHE A 91 -1.21 -1.97 -6.75
C PHE A 91 -1.27 -0.69 -7.58
N GLU A 92 -2.45 -0.06 -7.61
CA GLU A 92 -2.62 1.22 -8.26
C GLU A 92 -3.22 2.24 -7.28
N TRP A 93 -3.13 3.53 -7.63
CA TRP A 93 -3.82 4.67 -7.00
C TRP A 93 -3.09 5.44 -5.89
N GLY A 94 -3.66 6.62 -5.62
CA GLY A 94 -3.00 7.73 -4.95
C GLY A 94 -2.95 7.54 -3.43
N CYS A 95 -1.98 8.18 -2.79
CA CYS A 95 -1.83 8.22 -1.34
C CYS A 95 -1.12 9.51 -0.96
N THR A 96 -1.37 10.03 0.23
CA THR A 96 -0.46 10.97 0.90
C THR A 96 0.00 10.32 2.19
N SER A 97 1.30 10.35 2.49
CA SER A 97 1.83 9.72 3.68
C SER A 97 3.07 10.46 4.19
N GLY A 98 3.34 10.34 5.47
CA GLY A 98 4.57 10.82 6.05
C GLY A 98 4.79 10.28 7.45
N VAL A 99 5.93 10.63 8.01
CA VAL A 99 6.28 10.39 9.40
C VAL A 99 6.63 11.72 10.03
N TRP A 100 6.07 12.00 11.20
CA TRP A 100 6.34 13.18 12.01
C TRP A 100 6.97 12.75 13.32
N ARG A 101 7.90 13.55 13.82
CA ARG A 101 8.34 13.41 15.21
C ARG A 101 7.16 13.73 16.11
N ASP A 102 6.96 12.87 17.09
CA ASP A 102 5.99 13.05 18.16
C ASP A 102 6.67 12.69 19.48
N ALA A 103 6.19 13.29 20.58
CA ALA A 103 6.75 13.11 21.92
C ALA A 103 6.75 11.63 22.35
N SER A 104 5.79 10.86 21.84
CA SER A 104 5.68 9.43 22.13
C SER A 104 6.50 8.53 21.19
N GLY A 105 7.25 9.11 20.23
CA GLY A 105 7.97 8.42 19.17
C GLY A 105 7.44 8.79 17.78
N PRO A 106 8.17 8.49 16.68
CA PRO A 106 7.73 8.85 15.34
C PRO A 106 6.35 8.27 14.98
N THR A 107 5.46 9.15 14.53
CA THR A 107 4.08 8.80 14.17
C THR A 107 3.88 8.90 12.66
N MET A 108 3.36 7.84 12.06
CA MET A 108 2.94 7.82 10.66
C MET A 108 1.54 8.41 10.52
N HIS A 109 1.36 9.33 9.58
CA HIS A 109 0.05 9.76 9.09
C HIS A 109 -0.08 9.39 7.61
N ARG A 110 -1.23 8.83 7.23
CA ARG A 110 -1.47 8.34 5.88
C ARG A 110 -2.93 8.49 5.49
N VAL A 111 -3.15 8.94 4.27
CA VAL A 111 -4.41 8.76 3.54
C VAL A 111 -4.19 7.88 2.31
N LEU A 112 -5.10 6.92 2.13
CA LEU A 112 -5.23 6.08 0.94
C LEU A 112 -6.33 6.65 0.02
N ASP A 113 -5.96 7.00 -1.22
CA ASP A 113 -6.85 7.63 -2.21
C ASP A 113 -7.13 6.71 -3.41
N TRP A 114 -8.21 5.94 -3.33
CA TRP A 114 -8.60 4.98 -4.36
C TRP A 114 -9.93 5.39 -5.01
N PRO A 115 -10.04 5.37 -6.35
CA PRO A 115 -11.26 5.76 -7.06
C PRO A 115 -12.40 4.73 -6.88
N PHE A 116 -12.20 3.68 -6.08
CA PHE A 116 -13.16 2.62 -5.79
C PHE A 116 -14.20 3.09 -4.78
N PRO A 117 -15.45 3.37 -5.19
CA PRO A 117 -16.50 3.72 -4.25
C PRO A 117 -16.68 2.58 -3.24
N HIS A 118 -16.94 2.92 -1.98
CA HIS A 118 -17.14 1.97 -0.87
C HIS A 118 -15.93 1.13 -0.44
N LEU A 119 -14.74 1.29 -1.04
CA LEU A 119 -13.58 0.51 -0.61
C LEU A 119 -13.30 0.61 0.90
N GLY A 120 -13.46 1.81 1.47
CA GLY A 120 -13.29 2.05 2.90
C GLY A 120 -14.29 1.27 3.78
N THR A 121 -15.47 0.90 3.27
CA THR A 121 -16.48 0.15 4.03
C THR A 121 -16.17 -1.35 4.10
N PHE A 122 -15.19 -1.83 3.34
CA PHE A 122 -14.79 -3.24 3.29
C PHE A 122 -13.49 -3.51 4.08
N MET A 123 -12.93 -2.48 4.71
CA MET A 123 -11.72 -2.57 5.52
C MET A 123 -11.94 -3.46 6.75
N VAL A 124 -10.91 -4.21 7.12
CA VAL A 124 -10.82 -4.97 8.37
C VAL A 124 -9.43 -4.78 8.95
N VAL A 125 -9.34 -4.63 10.28
CA VAL A 125 -8.08 -4.75 11.01
C VAL A 125 -7.85 -6.22 11.34
N ALA A 126 -6.88 -6.85 10.68
CA ALA A 126 -6.50 -8.23 10.94
C ALA A 126 -5.27 -8.27 11.85
N GLN A 127 -5.38 -8.90 13.03
CA GLN A 127 -4.21 -9.25 13.82
C GLN A 127 -3.65 -10.57 13.30
N GLN A 128 -2.37 -10.57 12.94
CA GLN A 128 -1.66 -11.67 12.31
C GLN A 128 -0.35 -11.91 13.04
N SER A 129 0.19 -13.13 12.94
CA SER A 129 1.50 -13.49 13.50
C SER A 129 2.45 -13.89 12.38
N GLY A 130 3.70 -13.49 12.51
CA GLY A 130 4.80 -14.03 11.71
C GLY A 130 6.00 -14.40 12.59
N PRO A 131 7.09 -14.93 12.00
CA PRO A 131 8.30 -15.27 12.74
C PRO A 131 8.90 -14.16 13.62
N ALA A 132 8.69 -12.89 13.28
CA ALA A 132 9.15 -11.74 14.05
C ALA A 132 8.12 -11.22 15.08
N GLY A 133 6.98 -11.89 15.23
CA GLY A 133 5.93 -11.56 16.18
C GLY A 133 4.63 -11.07 15.53
N ASP A 134 3.72 -10.63 16.40
CA ASP A 134 2.39 -10.16 16.00
C ASP A 134 2.45 -8.79 15.29
N PHE A 135 1.46 -8.55 14.42
CA PHE A 135 1.23 -7.27 13.76
C PHE A 135 -0.25 -7.10 13.39
N TYR A 136 -0.65 -5.86 13.17
CA TYR A 136 -1.96 -5.46 12.72
C TYR A 136 -1.88 -5.03 11.25
N ASN A 137 -2.65 -5.69 10.40
CA ASN A 137 -2.77 -5.40 8.98
C ASN A 137 -4.13 -4.76 8.72
N MET A 138 -4.13 -3.50 8.30
CA MET A 138 -5.36 -2.83 7.87
C MET A 138 -5.58 -3.18 6.40
N THR A 139 -6.39 -4.19 6.16
CA THR A 139 -6.51 -4.86 4.86
C THR A 139 -7.96 -5.13 4.48
N TRP A 140 -8.16 -5.87 3.39
CA TRP A 140 -9.45 -6.32 2.92
C TRP A 140 -9.52 -7.85 2.84
N PRO A 141 -10.66 -8.47 3.20
CA PRO A 141 -10.89 -9.88 2.96
C PRO A 141 -10.70 -10.25 1.48
N GLY A 142 -9.85 -11.26 1.22
CA GLY A 142 -9.49 -11.68 -0.14
C GLY A 142 -8.15 -11.14 -0.67
N LEU A 143 -7.40 -10.38 0.14
CA LEU A 143 -6.03 -9.96 -0.16
C LEU A 143 -5.03 -10.68 0.76
N ALA A 144 -3.94 -11.18 0.18
CA ALA A 144 -2.82 -11.80 0.89
C ALA A 144 -1.76 -10.78 1.33
N GLY A 145 -1.57 -9.70 0.56
CA GLY A 145 -0.58 -8.66 0.85
C GLY A 145 -0.99 -7.67 1.95
N SER A 146 -0.10 -6.73 2.23
CA SER A 146 -0.29 -5.60 3.15
C SER A 146 -0.05 -4.29 2.42
N PHE A 147 -0.87 -3.27 2.71
CA PHE A 147 -0.70 -1.92 2.16
C PHE A 147 -0.35 -0.88 3.22
N GLN A 148 -0.76 -1.17 4.46
CA GLN A 148 -0.45 -0.42 5.66
C GLN A 148 -0.61 -1.34 6.88
N GLY A 149 0.15 -1.07 7.94
CA GLY A 149 0.04 -1.85 9.16
C GLY A 149 0.92 -1.32 10.29
N LEU A 150 0.80 -1.99 11.42
CA LEU A 150 1.50 -1.69 12.65
C LEU A 150 1.99 -2.98 13.31
N ALA A 151 3.29 -3.09 13.54
CA ALA A 151 3.90 -4.07 14.42
C ALA A 151 4.35 -3.34 15.71
N PRO A 152 3.59 -3.44 16.82
CA PRO A 152 3.93 -2.75 18.06
C PRO A 152 5.35 -3.05 18.53
N GLY A 153 6.07 -2.00 18.96
CA GLY A 153 7.47 -2.09 19.37
C GLY A 153 8.49 -2.33 18.24
N ARG A 154 8.06 -2.61 17.01
CA ARG A 154 8.94 -2.87 15.86
C ARG A 154 8.91 -1.74 14.84
N PHE A 155 7.77 -1.52 14.19
CA PHE A 155 7.56 -0.45 13.21
C PHE A 155 6.10 -0.36 12.73
N ALA A 156 5.72 0.81 12.22
CA ALA A 156 4.58 0.99 11.33
C ALA A 156 5.10 1.17 9.90
N ALA A 157 4.39 0.64 8.91
CA ALA A 157 4.82 0.72 7.52
C ALA A 157 3.64 0.79 6.56
N ALA A 158 3.84 1.45 5.42
CA ALA A 158 2.84 1.57 4.38
C ALA A 158 3.47 1.75 2.99
N VAL A 159 2.70 1.58 1.92
CA VAL A 159 3.18 1.67 0.53
C VAL A 159 2.35 2.64 -0.33
N ASN A 160 3.00 3.58 -1.01
CA ASN A 160 2.39 4.48 -2.00
C ASN A 160 2.74 4.04 -3.41
N GLN A 161 1.82 4.26 -4.35
CA GLN A 161 2.11 4.02 -5.76
C GLN A 161 3.19 5.01 -6.23
N ALA A 162 4.24 4.49 -6.86
CA ALA A 162 5.25 5.27 -7.54
C ALA A 162 4.66 6.03 -8.75
N PRO A 163 5.29 7.13 -9.18
CA PRO A 163 4.91 7.81 -10.42
C PRO A 163 5.08 6.87 -11.63
N MET A 164 4.44 7.21 -12.75
CA MET A 164 4.54 6.41 -13.97
C MET A 164 5.83 6.76 -14.72
N ARG A 165 6.62 5.76 -15.11
CA ARG A 165 7.84 5.99 -15.88
C ARG A 165 7.50 6.55 -17.25
N MET A 166 8.18 7.61 -17.67
CA MET A 166 7.98 8.16 -19.01
C MET A 166 8.79 7.39 -20.06
N HIS A 167 8.21 7.20 -21.24
CA HIS A 167 8.85 6.54 -22.37
C HIS A 167 8.76 7.35 -23.67
N ARG A 168 8.38 8.64 -23.59
CA ARG A 168 8.22 9.57 -24.72
C ARG A 168 7.20 9.07 -25.76
N ARG A 169 6.18 8.28 -25.34
CA ARG A 169 5.13 7.74 -26.22
C ARG A 169 3.74 8.29 -25.91
N GLY A 170 3.68 9.45 -25.26
CA GLY A 170 2.44 10.00 -24.70
C GLY A 170 1.90 9.13 -23.56
N TYR A 171 0.79 9.54 -22.95
CA TYR A 171 0.26 8.89 -21.74
C TYR A 171 -0.12 7.42 -21.97
N ALA A 172 -0.92 7.13 -23.01
CA ALA A 172 -1.38 5.77 -23.30
C ALA A 172 -0.22 4.84 -23.69
N GLY A 173 0.72 5.31 -24.52
CA GLY A 173 1.88 4.53 -24.92
C GLY A 173 2.82 4.21 -23.75
N ASP A 174 3.04 5.18 -22.86
CA ASP A 174 3.82 4.99 -21.64
C ASP A 174 3.12 4.00 -20.70
N TRP A 175 1.80 4.13 -20.51
CA TRP A 175 1.01 3.21 -19.68
C TRP A 175 1.10 1.76 -20.16
N ILE A 176 0.91 1.52 -21.47
CA ILE A 176 1.03 0.16 -22.05
C ILE A 176 2.44 -0.40 -21.84
N LYS A 177 3.48 0.41 -22.03
CA LYS A 177 4.87 -0.04 -21.86
C LYS A 177 5.16 -0.38 -20.40
N ASN A 178 4.74 0.44 -19.44
CA ASN A 178 4.88 0.14 -18.00
C ASN A 178 4.14 -1.16 -17.62
N ARG A 179 2.99 -1.46 -18.22
CA ARG A 179 2.27 -2.73 -18.02
C ARG A 179 2.96 -3.95 -18.65
N ARG A 180 3.82 -3.75 -19.66
CA ARG A 180 4.61 -4.84 -20.26
C ARG A 180 5.86 -5.18 -19.45
N VAL A 181 6.43 -4.24 -18.70
CA VAL A 181 7.58 -4.49 -17.81
C VAL A 181 7.25 -5.58 -16.77
N TRP A 182 6.01 -5.60 -16.27
CA TRP A 182 5.48 -6.67 -15.41
C TRP A 182 5.67 -8.08 -15.99
N ARG A 183 5.60 -8.24 -17.32
CA ARG A 183 5.65 -9.57 -17.96
C ARG A 183 7.07 -10.17 -17.98
N GLY A 184 8.10 -9.41 -17.65
CA GLY A 184 9.49 -9.89 -17.57
C GLY A 184 10.14 -9.72 -16.19
N GLY A 185 9.48 -9.06 -15.24
CA GLY A 185 10.01 -8.79 -13.90
C GLY A 185 9.84 -9.99 -12.98
N LYS A 186 10.93 -10.43 -12.32
CA LYS A 186 10.94 -11.48 -11.29
C LYS A 186 10.93 -10.92 -9.85
N GLY A 187 10.60 -9.64 -9.69
CA GLY A 187 10.59 -9.00 -8.37
C GLY A 187 9.30 -9.24 -7.59
N MET A 188 9.32 -8.92 -6.30
CA MET A 188 8.17 -9.06 -5.41
C MET A 188 7.15 -7.93 -5.65
N PRO A 189 5.84 -8.18 -5.67
CA PRO A 189 4.84 -7.11 -5.57
C PRO A 189 5.06 -6.34 -4.27
N ALA A 190 4.98 -5.01 -4.31
CA ALA A 190 5.29 -4.18 -3.15
C ALA A 190 4.41 -4.50 -1.93
N ALA A 191 3.14 -4.85 -2.13
CA ALA A 191 2.24 -5.26 -1.05
C ALA A 191 2.62 -6.62 -0.43
N HIS A 192 3.16 -7.54 -1.24
CA HIS A 192 3.65 -8.84 -0.76
C HIS A 192 4.99 -8.67 -0.01
N LEU A 193 5.89 -7.82 -0.51
CA LEU A 193 7.12 -7.48 0.21
C LEU A 193 6.80 -6.83 1.56
N LEU A 194 5.87 -5.88 1.58
CA LEU A 194 5.48 -5.20 2.81
C LEU A 194 4.90 -6.20 3.83
N ARG A 195 4.08 -7.14 3.35
CA ARG A 195 3.58 -8.25 4.15
C ARG A 195 4.71 -9.10 4.74
N GLU A 196 5.66 -9.53 3.91
CA GLU A 196 6.81 -10.33 4.35
C GLU A 196 7.65 -9.61 5.40
N VAL A 197 7.83 -8.30 5.23
CA VAL A 197 8.56 -7.45 6.19
C VAL A 197 7.83 -7.43 7.54
N PHE A 198 6.51 -7.26 7.57
CA PHE A 198 5.75 -7.36 8.84
C PHE A 198 5.90 -8.72 9.51
N GLU A 199 5.90 -9.80 8.72
CA GLU A 199 6.04 -11.17 9.23
C GLU A 199 7.43 -11.46 9.77
N THR A 200 8.49 -10.92 9.17
CA THR A 200 9.86 -11.44 9.35
C THR A 200 10.89 -10.43 9.83
N ALA A 201 10.66 -9.12 9.74
CA ALA A 201 11.61 -8.13 10.21
C ALA A 201 11.44 -7.89 11.72
N PRO A 202 12.48 -8.11 12.55
CA PRO A 202 12.38 -7.93 14.00
C PRO A 202 12.35 -6.46 14.43
N ASP A 203 12.81 -5.54 13.56
CA ASP A 203 12.95 -4.12 13.90
C ASP A 203 12.90 -3.21 12.66
N TYR A 204 12.86 -1.89 12.92
CA TYR A 204 12.90 -0.82 11.92
C TYR A 204 14.12 -0.92 10.98
N ALA A 205 15.31 -1.21 11.50
CA ALA A 205 16.53 -1.24 10.71
C ALA A 205 16.49 -2.37 9.67
N THR A 206 16.09 -3.56 10.09
CA THR A 206 15.93 -4.72 9.22
C THR A 206 14.81 -4.50 8.21
N ALA A 207 13.69 -3.91 8.64
CA ALA A 207 12.59 -3.55 7.74
C ALA A 207 13.06 -2.58 6.65
N ARG A 208 13.81 -1.53 7.01
CA ARG A 208 14.37 -0.55 6.08
C ARG A 208 15.28 -1.20 5.04
N VAL A 209 16.17 -2.11 5.46
CA VAL A 209 17.08 -2.84 4.55
C VAL A 209 16.28 -3.68 3.57
N ARG A 210 15.35 -4.53 4.05
CA ARG A 210 14.51 -5.36 3.16
C ARG A 210 13.69 -4.53 2.17
N LEU A 211 13.04 -3.46 2.66
CA LEU A 211 12.28 -2.54 1.82
C LEU A 211 13.15 -1.74 0.84
N SER A 212 14.47 -1.71 1.01
CA SER A 212 15.41 -1.02 0.10
C SER A 212 16.07 -1.96 -0.90
N GLU A 213 16.34 -3.21 -0.51
CA GLU A 213 17.20 -4.11 -1.27
C GLU A 213 16.43 -5.21 -1.99
N THR A 214 15.26 -5.62 -1.49
CA THR A 214 14.47 -6.65 -2.16
C THR A 214 13.96 -6.11 -3.50
N ARG A 215 14.28 -6.83 -4.57
CA ARG A 215 13.84 -6.52 -5.94
C ARG A 215 12.32 -6.42 -6.03
N LEU A 216 11.81 -5.34 -6.62
CA LEU A 216 10.37 -5.14 -6.81
C LEU A 216 9.90 -5.55 -8.21
N ALA A 217 8.65 -6.02 -8.31
CA ALA A 217 7.98 -6.26 -9.57
C ALA A 217 7.81 -4.96 -10.37
N VAL A 218 7.51 -3.87 -9.65
CA VAL A 218 7.41 -2.52 -10.18
C VAL A 218 7.80 -1.47 -9.13
N PRO A 219 8.13 -0.25 -9.56
CA PRO A 219 8.46 0.85 -8.67
C PRO A 219 7.37 1.11 -7.62
N ALA A 220 7.79 1.47 -6.42
CA ALA A 220 6.93 1.80 -5.30
C ALA A 220 7.57 2.88 -4.41
N ILE A 221 6.82 3.37 -3.44
CA ILE A 221 7.34 4.25 -2.39
C ILE A 221 6.92 3.64 -1.06
N PHE A 222 7.87 3.27 -0.20
CA PHE A 222 7.56 2.80 1.15
C PHE A 222 7.70 3.93 2.15
N ILE A 223 6.84 3.90 3.17
CA ILE A 223 6.88 4.78 4.33
C ILE A 223 7.09 3.88 5.53
N LEU A 224 8.06 4.20 6.36
CA LEU A 224 8.45 3.36 7.49
C LEU A 224 8.70 4.25 8.72
N SER A 225 8.15 3.85 9.86
CA SER A 225 8.26 4.54 11.16
C SER A 225 8.59 3.51 12.23
N GLY A 226 9.72 3.66 12.92
CA GLY A 226 10.11 2.85 14.07
C GLY A 226 9.66 3.49 15.39
N PRO A 227 9.92 2.80 16.52
CA PRO A 227 9.58 3.31 17.85
C PRO A 227 10.55 4.38 18.39
N ARG A 228 11.80 4.48 17.89
CA ARG A 228 12.79 5.41 18.47
C ARG A 228 12.85 6.72 17.72
N ASP A 229 13.34 7.75 18.41
CA ASP A 229 13.57 9.05 17.78
C ASP A 229 14.47 8.93 16.53
N GLY A 230 14.10 9.65 15.47
CA GLY A 230 14.78 9.58 14.18
C GLY A 230 14.51 8.31 13.35
N GLU A 231 13.86 7.28 13.89
CA GLU A 231 13.43 6.10 13.13
C GLU A 231 12.19 6.42 12.27
N GLY A 232 12.39 7.16 11.20
CA GLY A 232 11.38 7.38 10.17
C GLY A 232 12.03 7.60 8.81
N CYS A 233 11.39 7.13 7.73
CA CYS A 233 11.88 7.42 6.38
C CYS A 233 10.82 7.24 5.29
N ILE A 234 11.11 7.83 4.14
CA ILE A 234 10.50 7.49 2.85
C ILE A 234 11.54 6.78 1.99
N ILE A 235 11.19 5.61 1.46
CA ILE A 235 12.05 4.80 0.58
C ILE A 235 11.43 4.84 -0.82
N GLU A 236 12.01 5.62 -1.72
CA GLU A 236 11.63 5.63 -3.12
C GLU A 236 12.34 4.48 -3.84
N ARG A 237 11.58 3.66 -4.57
CA ARG A 237 12.08 2.42 -5.17
C ARG A 237 11.83 2.37 -6.66
N SER A 238 12.88 2.09 -7.44
CA SER A 238 12.72 1.39 -8.72
C SER A 238 12.68 -0.12 -8.47
N GLU A 239 12.68 -0.93 -9.52
CA GLU A 239 12.73 -2.39 -9.40
C GLU A 239 13.99 -2.87 -8.66
N GLU A 240 15.13 -2.20 -8.87
CA GLU A 240 16.46 -2.61 -8.35
C GLU A 240 17.08 -1.60 -7.40
N GLU A 241 16.70 -0.32 -7.49
CA GLU A 241 17.37 0.75 -6.74
C GLU A 241 16.47 1.34 -5.67
N ALA A 242 17.11 1.88 -4.64
CA ALA A 242 16.47 2.64 -3.58
C ALA A 242 17.12 4.01 -3.40
N ALA A 243 16.30 4.98 -3.00
CA ALA A 243 16.75 6.24 -2.44
C ALA A 243 15.91 6.56 -1.21
N THR A 244 16.58 6.78 -0.08
CA THR A 244 15.93 6.98 1.21
C THR A 244 16.01 8.44 1.62
N ARG A 245 14.87 9.01 2.02
CA ARG A 245 14.77 10.33 2.68
C ARG A 245 14.49 10.08 4.17
N PRO A 246 15.46 10.26 5.08
CA PRO A 246 15.28 9.98 6.50
C PRO A 246 14.52 11.11 7.22
N LEU A 247 13.89 10.78 8.34
CA LEU A 247 13.32 11.72 9.32
C LEU A 247 14.41 12.38 10.17
N ALA A 248 15.57 11.71 10.33
CA ALA A 248 16.64 12.12 11.25
C ALA A 248 17.02 13.62 11.15
N ASP A 249 16.92 14.20 9.96
CA ASP A 249 17.34 15.59 9.69
C ASP A 249 16.17 16.58 9.63
N SER A 250 14.95 16.21 10.06
CA SER A 250 13.76 17.06 9.94
C SER A 250 12.67 16.74 10.99
N ALA A 251 11.73 17.66 11.18
CA ALA A 251 10.55 17.42 12.01
C ALA A 251 9.57 16.40 11.38
N SER A 252 9.59 16.31 10.05
CA SER A 252 8.77 15.37 9.29
C SER A 252 9.45 14.95 7.98
N VAL A 253 9.03 13.82 7.43
CA VAL A 253 9.33 13.40 6.06
C VAL A 253 8.06 12.91 5.37
N CYS A 254 7.72 13.53 4.24
CA CYS A 254 6.43 13.34 3.57
C CYS A 254 6.59 12.94 2.10
N VAL A 255 5.55 12.29 1.57
CA VAL A 255 5.44 11.93 0.16
C VAL A 255 3.98 11.75 -0.25
N ALA A 256 3.71 11.98 -1.52
CA ALA A 256 2.49 11.53 -2.17
C ALA A 256 2.81 10.39 -3.13
N ASN A 257 2.72 10.64 -4.44
CA ASN A 257 2.90 9.65 -5.50
C ASN A 257 3.86 10.15 -6.59
N HIS A 258 4.93 10.80 -6.18
CA HIS A 258 6.04 11.24 -7.02
C HIS A 258 7.36 10.95 -6.32
N PHE A 259 8.44 10.88 -7.10
CA PHE A 259 9.79 10.79 -6.56
C PHE A 259 10.36 12.19 -6.37
N GLU A 260 11.10 12.39 -5.28
CA GLU A 260 11.81 13.63 -4.97
C GLU A 260 13.32 13.41 -4.80
N SER A 261 13.73 12.15 -4.70
CA SER A 261 15.15 11.78 -4.59
C SER A 261 15.86 11.80 -5.95
N ARG A 262 17.11 11.33 -5.97
CA ARG A 262 17.88 11.04 -7.20
C ARG A 262 17.10 10.21 -8.23
N LEU A 263 16.16 9.36 -7.78
CA LEU A 263 15.34 8.54 -8.70
C LEU A 263 14.40 9.38 -9.57
N ALA A 264 14.05 10.60 -9.17
CA ALA A 264 13.17 11.50 -9.92
C ALA A 264 13.72 11.85 -11.32
N GLN A 265 15.04 11.78 -11.49
CA GLN A 265 15.72 12.11 -12.75
C GLN A 265 16.06 10.86 -13.59
N HIS A 266 15.71 9.65 -13.13
CA HIS A 266 16.06 8.43 -13.85
C HIS A 266 15.38 8.34 -15.23
N GLY A 267 16.15 7.92 -16.25
CA GLY A 267 15.66 7.70 -17.61
C GLY A 267 15.12 8.98 -18.25
N HIS A 268 13.87 8.93 -18.72
CA HIS A 268 13.19 10.11 -19.26
C HIS A 268 12.37 10.87 -18.22
N GLY A 269 12.57 10.57 -16.94
CA GLY A 269 11.79 11.10 -15.83
C GLY A 269 10.49 10.34 -15.57
N TRP A 270 9.71 10.90 -14.65
CA TRP A 270 8.51 10.28 -14.12
C TRP A 270 7.32 11.22 -14.19
N ARG A 271 6.15 10.67 -14.47
CA ARG A 271 4.88 11.40 -14.41
C ARG A 271 4.23 11.17 -13.04
N PRO A 272 4.06 12.20 -12.20
CA PRO A 272 3.32 12.09 -10.95
C PRO A 272 1.93 11.48 -11.16
N ARG A 273 1.45 10.72 -10.17
CA ARG A 273 0.06 10.23 -10.23
C ARG A 273 -0.93 11.40 -10.11
N PRO A 274 -2.16 11.24 -10.66
CA PRO A 274 -3.20 12.26 -10.61
C PRO A 274 -3.55 12.71 -9.19
N ILE A 275 -4.34 13.79 -9.10
CA ILE A 275 -4.74 14.46 -7.85
C ILE A 275 -3.51 15.08 -7.19
N ASP A 276 -3.06 16.19 -7.76
CA ASP A 276 -2.04 17.10 -7.22
C ASP A 276 -1.03 16.49 -6.24
N SER A 277 -0.24 15.52 -6.73
CA SER A 277 0.74 14.80 -5.92
C SER A 277 1.73 15.74 -5.23
N HIS A 278 2.17 16.79 -5.92
CA HIS A 278 3.10 17.77 -5.35
C HIS A 278 2.44 18.66 -4.29
N GLY A 279 1.26 19.22 -4.57
CA GLY A 279 0.55 20.07 -3.60
C GLY A 279 0.09 19.31 -2.37
N ARG A 280 -0.33 18.04 -2.49
CA ARG A 280 -0.61 17.18 -1.33
C ARG A 280 0.60 16.95 -0.45
N ALA A 281 1.77 16.64 -1.04
CA ALA A 281 3.00 16.47 -0.29
C ALA A 281 3.45 17.79 0.37
N ALA A 282 3.32 18.93 -0.33
CA ALA A 282 3.63 20.24 0.22
C ALA A 282 2.70 20.61 1.39
N ALA A 283 1.39 20.36 1.26
CA ALA A 283 0.43 20.56 2.33
C ALA A 283 0.74 19.69 3.56
N ALA A 284 1.13 18.43 3.36
CA ALA A 284 1.53 17.54 4.45
C ALA A 284 2.78 18.06 5.20
N ARG A 285 3.79 18.58 4.48
CA ARG A 285 4.98 19.18 5.12
C ARG A 285 4.67 20.41 5.97
N ASN A 286 3.65 21.17 5.57
CA ASN A 286 3.24 22.41 6.22
C ASN A 286 2.19 22.20 7.34
N LEU A 287 1.93 20.96 7.75
CA LEU A 287 1.08 20.70 8.92
C LEU A 287 1.76 21.23 10.19
N GLY A 288 1.02 22.02 10.98
CA GLY A 288 1.47 22.53 12.26
C GLY A 288 1.14 21.58 13.41
N GLU A 289 1.61 21.94 14.60
CA GLU A 289 1.38 21.17 15.83
C GLU A 289 -0.10 20.94 16.13
N ARG A 290 -0.94 21.94 15.86
CA ARG A 290 -2.39 21.85 16.10
C ARG A 290 -3.04 20.78 15.23
N GLU A 291 -2.75 20.76 13.93
CA GLU A 291 -3.32 19.76 13.02
C GLU A 291 -2.86 18.33 13.31
N LEU A 292 -1.68 18.18 13.92
CA LEU A 292 -1.12 16.90 14.33
C LEU A 292 -1.63 16.44 15.71
N ALA A 293 -1.95 17.38 16.62
CA ALA A 293 -2.47 17.09 17.95
C ALA A 293 -3.96 16.73 17.94
N GLU A 294 -4.76 17.34 17.06
CA GLU A 294 -6.18 17.00 16.90
C GLU A 294 -6.33 15.67 16.14
N GLU A 295 -7.20 14.78 16.62
CA GLU A 295 -7.46 13.48 15.98
C GLU A 295 -7.93 13.67 14.52
N PHE A 296 -7.06 13.30 13.58
CA PHE A 296 -7.23 13.53 12.14
C PHE A 296 -7.41 15.01 11.73
N GLY A 297 -6.95 15.98 12.52
CA GLY A 297 -6.99 17.41 12.17
C GLY A 297 -6.22 17.73 10.87
N TRP A 298 -5.21 16.91 10.55
CA TRP A 298 -4.45 16.95 9.31
C TRP A 298 -5.23 16.49 8.06
N PHE A 299 -6.33 15.75 8.22
CA PHE A 299 -7.10 15.18 7.11
C PHE A 299 -8.04 16.23 6.48
N ARG A 300 -7.43 17.20 5.79
CA ARG A 300 -8.10 18.32 5.11
C ARG A 300 -7.59 18.49 3.67
N PRO A 301 -8.33 19.15 2.77
CA PRO A 301 -7.85 19.43 1.43
C PRO A 301 -6.50 20.18 1.45
N PRO A 302 -5.57 19.89 0.52
CA PRO A 302 -5.70 18.93 -0.58
C PRO A 302 -5.40 17.48 -0.20
N ILE A 303 -4.92 17.19 1.03
CA ILE A 303 -4.59 15.84 1.50
C ILE A 303 -5.85 14.97 1.44
N ALA A 304 -6.94 15.42 2.05
CA ALA A 304 -8.26 14.83 1.89
C ALA A 304 -8.85 15.19 0.52
N ASN A 305 -9.36 14.20 -0.19
CA ASN A 305 -9.98 14.38 -1.50
C ASN A 305 -11.11 13.36 -1.73
N ALA A 306 -11.82 13.51 -2.85
CA ALA A 306 -12.98 12.66 -3.18
C ALA A 306 -12.64 11.16 -3.30
N HIS A 307 -11.37 10.80 -3.46
CA HIS A 307 -10.90 9.42 -3.55
C HIS A 307 -10.38 8.88 -2.22
N SER A 308 -10.31 9.66 -1.15
CA SER A 308 -9.85 9.17 0.15
C SER A 308 -10.78 8.06 0.68
N ARG A 309 -10.20 6.92 1.08
CA ARG A 309 -10.90 5.70 1.55
C ARG A 309 -10.48 5.24 2.93
N LEU A 310 -9.28 5.60 3.36
CA LEU A 310 -8.75 5.31 4.69
C LEU A 310 -7.83 6.47 5.10
N ALA A 311 -8.09 7.06 6.25
CA ALA A 311 -7.11 7.83 6.99
C ALA A 311 -6.58 6.94 8.12
N PHE A 312 -5.27 6.99 8.37
CA PHE A 312 -4.58 6.06 9.26
C PHE A 312 -3.47 6.81 9.99
N ASN A 313 -3.47 6.68 11.32
CA ASN A 313 -2.37 7.06 12.19
C ASN A 313 -1.78 5.80 12.83
N ALA A 314 -0.46 5.72 12.92
CA ALA A 314 0.19 4.63 13.65
C ALA A 314 1.50 5.07 14.30
N ASN A 315 1.67 4.64 15.54
CA ASN A 315 2.84 4.87 16.35
C ASN A 315 3.34 3.53 16.93
N ALA A 316 4.53 3.13 16.50
CA ALA A 316 5.11 1.85 16.88
C ALA A 316 5.57 1.80 18.34
N ALA A 317 5.98 2.94 18.92
CA ALA A 317 6.43 3.02 20.30
C ALA A 317 5.29 2.79 21.30
N THR A 318 4.13 3.38 21.05
CA THR A 318 2.94 3.21 21.89
C THR A 318 2.11 1.99 21.52
N GLY A 319 2.35 1.39 20.34
CA GLY A 319 1.52 0.33 19.79
C GLY A 319 0.11 0.80 19.39
N THR A 320 -0.09 2.11 19.22
CA THR A 320 -1.39 2.68 18.89
C THR A 320 -1.58 2.82 17.40
N SER A 321 -2.78 2.46 16.93
CA SER A 321 -3.29 2.86 15.62
C SER A 321 -4.71 3.41 15.72
N ARG A 322 -5.01 4.41 14.89
CA ARG A 322 -6.30 5.09 14.75
C ARG A 322 -6.65 5.20 13.27
#